data_AF-A0A2X1QS14-F1
#
_entry.id   AF-A0A2X1QS14-F1
#
_cell.length_a   1.000
_cell.length_b   1.000
_cell.length_c   1.000
_cell.angle_alpha   90.00
_cell.angle_beta   90.00
_cell.angle_gamma   90.00
#
_symmetry.space_group_name_H-M   'P 1'
#
loop_
_entity.id
_entity.type
_entity.pdbx_description
1 polymer ?
#
loop_
_entity_poly.entity_id
_entity_poly.type
_entity_poly.pdbx_seq_one_letter_code
_entity_poly.pdbx_strand_id
1 'polypeptide(L)'
;MTRTEIVKVVTKWFDVDKYNVLNELTVEQIYIEVERRVLAYNLLTQYDSLKPQLKALVDDHEQKIQSGQVLFNEDAKIDKPEEILSSSYIANPLTIAGAKDVIGAVDMVNRLIGPQEEAKRSRQLSQYLNQTGISKDVMFVEIHLSEASTEDIIEHLKTMIPRWKKELKVRPHEERGYRFGVGTIKKVMKYNLIPMFDLMFWEKKNNTKIGIALLTRLLYPHLISENNRSEGMVKDTDYPLAVGFMTNQSYIKSLGDFIVKYDSDRDWKVWSFINYYLPEDEQEEQEK
;
A
#
# COMPACT_ATOMS: atom_id res chain seq x y z
N MET A 1 -26.27 -15.95 -1.49
CA MET A 1 -27.12 -15.14 -2.39
C MET A 1 -27.17 -15.81 -3.75
N THR A 2 -28.32 -15.77 -4.44
CA THR A 2 -28.44 -16.20 -5.84
C THR A 2 -27.79 -15.18 -6.78
N ARG A 3 -27.48 -15.57 -8.03
CA ARG A 3 -26.91 -14.64 -9.04
C ARG A 3 -27.78 -13.39 -9.23
N THR A 4 -29.10 -13.55 -9.25
CA THR A 4 -30.05 -12.45 -9.42
C THR A 4 -30.05 -11.51 -8.21
N GLU A 5 -29.94 -12.04 -6.99
CA GLU A 5 -29.80 -11.24 -5.77
C GLU A 5 -28.50 -10.44 -5.76
N ILE A 6 -27.38 -11.06 -6.15
CA ILE A 6 -26.08 -10.37 -6.25
C ILE A 6 -26.18 -9.21 -7.22
N VAL A 7 -26.73 -9.43 -8.43
CA VAL A 7 -26.94 -8.36 -9.40
C VAL A 7 -27.76 -7.23 -8.78
N LYS A 8 -28.91 -7.55 -8.18
CA LYS A 8 -29.82 -6.56 -7.60
C LYS A 8 -29.18 -5.76 -6.46
N VAL A 9 -28.29 -6.36 -5.67
CA VAL A 9 -27.62 -5.67 -4.55
C VAL A 9 -26.46 -4.82 -5.06
N VAL A 10 -25.60 -5.37 -5.92
CA VAL A 10 -24.40 -4.67 -6.41
C VAL A 10 -24.77 -3.47 -7.27
N THR A 11 -25.71 -3.61 -8.20
CA THR A 11 -26.11 -2.52 -9.10
C THR A 11 -26.87 -1.38 -8.43
N LYS A 12 -27.21 -1.50 -7.12
CA LYS A 12 -27.82 -0.38 -6.37
C LYS A 12 -26.82 0.71 -6.03
N TRP A 13 -25.56 0.35 -5.91
CA TRP A 13 -24.52 1.25 -5.40
C TRP A 13 -23.36 1.38 -6.39
N PHE A 14 -22.99 0.27 -7.04
CA PHE A 14 -21.88 0.20 -7.97
C PHE A 14 -22.28 0.74 -9.35
N ASP A 15 -21.50 1.70 -9.82
CA ASP A 15 -21.56 2.28 -11.15
C ASP A 15 -20.14 2.66 -11.54
N VAL A 16 -19.63 2.08 -12.63
CA VAL A 16 -18.24 2.29 -13.06
C VAL A 16 -17.98 3.74 -13.50
N ASP A 17 -19.00 4.44 -13.99
CA ASP A 17 -18.83 5.81 -14.48
C ASP A 17 -18.54 6.81 -13.36
N LYS A 18 -18.92 6.48 -12.12
CA LYS A 18 -18.54 7.28 -10.93
C LYS A 18 -17.02 7.35 -10.74
N TYR A 19 -16.28 6.38 -11.26
CA TYR A 19 -14.82 6.32 -11.19
C TYR A 19 -14.13 7.11 -12.30
N ASN A 20 -14.87 7.75 -13.21
CA ASN A 20 -14.27 8.60 -14.25
C ASN A 20 -13.46 9.78 -13.66
N VAL A 21 -13.76 10.19 -12.43
CA VAL A 21 -12.97 11.18 -11.67
C VAL A 21 -11.52 10.76 -11.49
N LEU A 22 -11.21 9.45 -11.49
CA LEU A 22 -9.85 8.94 -11.36
C LEU A 22 -8.94 9.42 -12.50
N ASN A 23 -9.49 9.67 -13.69
CA ASN A 23 -8.72 10.16 -14.85
C ASN A 23 -8.14 11.54 -14.62
N GLU A 24 -8.73 12.31 -13.72
CA GLU A 24 -8.30 13.66 -13.36
C GLU A 24 -7.37 13.66 -12.15
N LEU A 25 -7.02 12.51 -11.56
CA LEU A 25 -6.16 12.46 -10.38
C LEU A 25 -4.67 12.53 -10.75
N THR A 26 -3.87 12.98 -9.79
CA THR A 26 -2.41 12.91 -9.86
C THR A 26 -1.89 11.50 -9.58
N VAL A 27 -0.62 11.24 -9.89
CA VAL A 27 0.03 9.96 -9.56
C VAL A 27 0.00 9.69 -8.05
N GLU A 28 0.27 10.69 -7.22
CA GLU A 28 0.19 10.57 -5.76
C GLU A 28 -1.24 10.25 -5.29
N GLN A 29 -2.23 10.92 -5.86
CA GLN A 29 -3.65 10.67 -5.54
C GLN A 29 -4.06 9.24 -5.91
N ILE A 30 -3.63 8.72 -7.06
CA ILE A 30 -3.87 7.33 -7.46
C ILE A 30 -3.18 6.35 -6.50
N TYR A 31 -1.95 6.64 -6.06
CA TYR A 31 -1.29 5.84 -5.04
C TYR A 31 -2.13 5.75 -3.75
N ILE A 32 -2.64 6.89 -3.29
CA ILE A 32 -3.49 6.96 -2.08
C ILE A 32 -4.79 6.16 -2.27
N GLU A 33 -5.42 6.25 -3.44
CA GLU A 33 -6.62 5.46 -3.76
C GLU A 33 -6.38 3.95 -3.65
N VAL A 34 -5.24 3.48 -4.17
CA VAL A 34 -4.85 2.07 -4.14
C VAL A 34 -4.50 1.64 -2.71
N GLU A 35 -3.66 2.40 -2.02
CA GLU A 35 -3.19 2.07 -0.68
C GLU A 35 -4.35 2.00 0.32
N ARG A 36 -5.25 2.99 0.33
CA ARG A 36 -6.39 3.05 1.25
C ARG A 36 -7.36 1.89 1.05
N ARG A 37 -7.64 1.50 -0.20
CA ARG A 37 -8.51 0.35 -0.50
C ARG A 37 -7.90 -0.98 -0.11
N VAL A 38 -6.60 -1.16 -0.37
CA VAL A 38 -5.88 -2.36 0.05
C VAL A 38 -5.81 -2.45 1.57
N LEU A 39 -5.59 -1.33 2.27
CA LEU A 39 -5.64 -1.27 3.72
C LEU A 39 -7.03 -1.66 4.25
N ALA A 40 -8.10 -1.04 3.72
CA ALA A 40 -9.48 -1.36 4.10
C ALA A 40 -9.78 -2.86 3.94
N TYR A 41 -9.42 -3.42 2.79
CA TYR A 41 -9.59 -4.84 2.49
C TYR A 41 -8.83 -5.75 3.46
N ASN A 42 -7.62 -5.39 3.84
CA ASN A 42 -6.82 -6.16 4.78
C ASN A 42 -7.39 -6.11 6.20
N LEU A 43 -7.83 -4.93 6.65
CA LEU A 43 -8.45 -4.71 7.95
C LEU A 43 -9.76 -5.49 8.11
N LEU A 44 -10.55 -5.67 7.05
CA LEU A 44 -11.77 -6.50 7.09
C LEU A 44 -11.51 -7.92 7.62
N THR A 45 -10.33 -8.50 7.38
CA THR A 45 -10.00 -9.86 7.85
C THR A 45 -9.98 -9.99 9.37
N GLN A 46 -9.70 -8.89 10.05
CA GLN A 46 -9.55 -8.83 11.50
C GLN A 46 -10.62 -7.93 12.13
N TYR A 47 -11.68 -7.60 11.38
CA TYR A 47 -12.62 -6.54 11.74
C TYR A 47 -13.11 -6.66 13.18
N ASP A 48 -13.53 -7.85 13.60
CA ASP A 48 -14.07 -8.08 14.95
C ASP A 48 -13.06 -7.78 16.07
N SER A 49 -11.76 -8.04 15.85
CA SER A 49 -10.68 -7.80 16.81
C SER A 49 -10.06 -6.40 16.73
N LEU A 50 -10.49 -5.56 15.77
CA LEU A 50 -9.99 -4.20 15.64
C LEU A 50 -10.41 -3.31 16.81
N LYS A 51 -9.53 -2.37 17.17
CA LYS A 51 -9.86 -1.26 18.08
C LYS A 51 -10.95 -0.38 17.44
N PRO A 52 -11.80 0.30 18.24
CA PRO A 52 -12.92 1.11 17.72
C PRO A 52 -12.53 2.13 16.65
N GLN A 53 -11.34 2.75 16.78
CA GLN A 53 -10.82 3.74 15.83
C GLN A 53 -10.60 3.12 14.43
N LEU A 54 -10.07 1.91 14.37
CA LEU A 54 -9.82 1.20 13.12
C LEU A 54 -11.11 0.64 12.52
N LYS A 55 -12.10 0.27 13.36
CA LYS A 55 -13.45 -0.07 12.88
C LYS A 55 -14.11 1.12 12.19
N ALA A 56 -14.09 2.28 12.84
CA ALA A 56 -14.62 3.52 12.26
C ALA A 56 -13.96 3.90 10.94
N LEU A 57 -12.64 3.69 10.80
CA LEU A 57 -11.93 3.89 9.53
C LEU A 57 -12.43 2.94 8.43
N VAL A 58 -12.62 1.65 8.74
CA VAL A 58 -13.14 0.67 7.78
C VAL A 58 -14.57 1.02 7.37
N ASP A 59 -15.41 1.45 8.32
CA ASP A 59 -16.80 1.84 8.07
C ASP A 59 -16.89 3.10 7.21
N ASP A 60 -16.04 4.11 7.45
CA ASP A 60 -15.91 5.31 6.61
C ASP A 60 -15.47 4.95 5.19
N HIS A 61 -14.45 4.09 5.05
CA HIS A 61 -13.98 3.65 3.75
C HIS A 61 -15.06 2.86 3.01
N GLU A 62 -15.80 2.00 3.69
CA GLU A 62 -16.94 1.31 3.09
C GLU A 62 -18.00 2.27 2.58
N GLN A 63 -18.38 3.28 3.38
CA GLN A 63 -19.39 4.24 2.97
C GLN A 63 -18.97 4.99 1.71
N LYS A 64 -17.70 5.41 1.63
CA LYS A 64 -17.13 6.09 0.46
C LYS A 64 -16.99 5.18 -0.76
N ILE A 65 -16.58 3.93 -0.55
CA ILE A 65 -16.53 2.89 -1.59
C ILE A 65 -17.93 2.66 -2.17
N GLN A 66 -18.93 2.51 -1.31
CA GLN A 66 -20.32 2.25 -1.74
C GLN A 66 -20.98 3.47 -2.40
N SER A 67 -20.52 4.68 -2.10
CA SER A 67 -21.00 5.89 -2.79
C SER A 67 -20.29 6.13 -4.12
N GLY A 68 -19.18 5.44 -4.40
CA GLY A 68 -18.33 5.67 -5.57
C GLY A 68 -17.48 6.94 -5.46
N GLN A 69 -17.20 7.37 -4.22
CA GLN A 69 -16.37 8.54 -3.94
C GLN A 69 -14.88 8.16 -3.95
N VAL A 70 -14.06 9.12 -4.35
CA VAL A 70 -12.61 9.05 -4.12
C VAL A 70 -12.33 8.96 -2.62
N LEU A 71 -11.36 8.12 -2.26
CA LEU A 71 -10.91 8.02 -0.87
C LEU A 71 -9.89 9.10 -0.55
N PHE A 72 -9.17 9.63 -1.53
CA PHE A 72 -8.42 10.87 -1.48
C PHE A 72 -9.41 11.99 -1.18
N ASN A 73 -9.10 12.79 -0.17
CA ASN A 73 -9.97 13.84 0.31
C ASN A 73 -9.26 15.14 -0.04
N GLU A 74 -9.81 16.03 -0.87
CA GLU A 74 -9.15 17.32 -1.21
C GLU A 74 -9.03 18.24 0.02
N ASP A 75 -10.01 18.18 0.92
CA ASP A 75 -9.97 18.87 2.22
C ASP A 75 -9.03 18.21 3.21
N ALA A 76 -8.75 16.91 2.99
CA ALA A 76 -7.45 16.44 3.35
C ALA A 76 -6.48 16.99 2.29
N LYS A 77 -6.01 18.22 2.55
CA LYS A 77 -4.55 18.31 2.63
C LYS A 77 -4.12 16.99 3.24
N ILE A 78 -3.16 16.29 2.67
CA ILE A 78 -2.35 15.51 3.58
C ILE A 78 -1.77 16.61 4.47
N ASP A 79 -2.54 17.05 5.47
CA ASP A 79 -2.11 17.44 6.75
C ASP A 79 -1.36 16.14 7.13
N LYS A 80 -0.12 16.01 6.63
CA LYS A 80 0.98 16.10 7.55
C LYS A 80 0.60 17.36 8.29
N PRO A 81 -0.01 17.27 9.50
CA PRO A 81 0.09 18.37 10.43
C PRO A 81 1.52 18.89 10.26
N GLU A 82 1.73 20.20 10.26
CA GLU A 82 3.08 20.77 10.03
C GLU A 82 4.18 20.09 10.89
N GLU A 83 3.76 19.33 11.90
CA GLU A 83 4.46 18.45 12.83
C GLU A 83 4.73 16.96 12.41
N ILE A 84 4.26 16.44 11.26
CA ILE A 84 4.55 15.04 10.84
C ILE A 84 5.68 14.98 9.81
N LEU A 85 6.78 14.34 10.22
CA LEU A 85 7.92 14.04 9.37
C LEU A 85 7.57 12.99 8.30
N SER A 86 8.16 13.12 7.11
CA SER A 86 8.02 12.15 6.01
C SER A 86 8.48 10.74 6.43
N SER A 87 7.78 9.72 5.94
CA SER A 87 8.04 8.31 6.25
C SER A 87 7.78 7.38 5.05
N SER A 88 8.25 6.15 5.15
CA SER A 88 7.96 5.06 4.21
C SER A 88 7.96 3.72 4.95
N TYR A 89 7.57 2.63 4.27
CA TYR A 89 7.69 1.29 4.85
C TYR A 89 9.15 0.88 5.17
N ILE A 90 10.16 1.57 4.61
CA ILE A 90 11.59 1.32 4.85
C ILE A 90 12.11 2.12 6.04
N ALA A 91 11.68 3.38 6.18
CA ALA A 91 12.18 4.31 7.19
C ALA A 91 11.04 5.13 7.78
N ASN A 92 10.86 5.00 9.09
CA ASN A 92 9.83 5.69 9.84
C ASN A 92 10.47 6.51 10.96
N PRO A 93 10.22 7.82 11.04
CA PRO A 93 10.57 8.61 12.21
C PRO A 93 9.93 8.00 13.46
N LEU A 94 10.70 7.85 14.54
CA LEU A 94 10.20 7.29 15.79
C LEU A 94 9.20 8.26 16.42
N THR A 95 7.97 7.79 16.64
CA THR A 95 6.95 8.59 17.33
C THR A 95 7.07 8.46 18.85
N ILE A 96 6.48 9.39 19.60
CA ILE A 96 6.41 9.29 21.07
C ILE A 96 5.72 7.99 21.51
N ALA A 97 4.66 7.57 20.81
CA ALA A 97 3.99 6.30 21.08
C ALA A 97 4.92 5.10 20.81
N GLY A 98 5.61 5.10 19.66
CA GLY A 98 6.58 4.04 19.33
C GLY A 98 7.74 3.98 20.32
N ALA A 99 8.24 5.13 20.81
CA ALA A 99 9.26 5.18 21.84
C ALA A 99 8.77 4.55 23.16
N LYS A 100 7.53 4.84 23.57
CA LYS A 100 6.92 4.22 24.76
C LYS A 100 6.77 2.71 24.61
N ASP A 101 6.37 2.23 23.42
CA ASP A 101 6.24 0.80 23.15
C ASP A 101 7.61 0.09 23.25
N VAL A 102 8.66 0.71 22.70
CA VAL A 102 10.03 0.18 22.77
C VAL A 102 10.53 0.14 24.22
N ILE A 103 10.36 1.23 24.98
CA ILE A 103 10.74 1.29 26.40
C ILE A 103 10.00 0.22 27.20
N GLY A 104 8.68 0.13 27.01
CA GLY A 104 7.85 -0.87 27.71
C GLY A 104 8.27 -2.31 27.42
N ALA A 105 8.68 -2.60 26.18
CA ALA A 105 9.18 -3.92 25.80
C ALA A 105 10.53 -4.24 26.47
N VAL A 106 11.46 -3.27 26.52
CA VAL A 106 12.74 -3.41 27.23
C VAL A 106 12.50 -3.67 28.73
N ASP A 107 11.66 -2.86 29.37
CA ASP A 107 11.32 -3.01 30.80
C ASP A 107 10.64 -4.34 31.11
N MET A 108 9.79 -4.84 30.21
CA MET A 108 9.17 -6.15 30.33
C MET A 108 10.24 -7.25 30.30
N VAL A 109 11.14 -7.24 29.32
CA VAL A 109 12.17 -8.29 29.21
C VAL A 109 13.15 -8.24 30.36
N ASN A 110 13.63 -7.06 30.75
CA ASN A 110 14.52 -6.91 31.90
C ASN A 110 13.92 -7.49 33.18
N ARG A 111 12.62 -7.27 33.43
CA ARG A 111 11.92 -7.88 34.57
C ARG A 111 11.86 -9.40 34.50
N LEU A 112 11.75 -9.99 33.30
CA LEU A 112 11.68 -11.44 33.11
C LEU A 112 13.03 -12.14 33.25
N ILE A 113 14.10 -11.55 32.72
CA ILE A 113 15.44 -12.18 32.71
C ILE A 113 16.25 -11.86 33.98
N GLY A 114 15.92 -10.77 34.66
CA GLY A 114 16.62 -10.29 35.85
C GLY A 114 17.99 -9.66 35.58
N PRO A 115 18.58 -8.98 36.58
CA PRO A 115 19.74 -8.10 36.38
C PRO A 115 21.02 -8.79 35.90
N GLN A 116 21.25 -10.05 36.29
CA GLN A 116 22.45 -10.79 35.91
C GLN A 116 22.46 -11.16 34.42
N GLU A 117 21.30 -11.52 33.86
CA GLU A 117 21.18 -11.84 32.45
C GLU A 117 21.09 -10.57 31.59
N GLU A 118 20.49 -9.50 32.11
CA GLU A 118 20.52 -8.18 31.48
C GLU A 118 21.96 -7.69 31.26
N ALA A 119 22.82 -7.80 32.28
CA ALA A 119 24.21 -7.34 32.22
C ALA A 119 25.06 -8.02 31.12
N LYS A 120 24.64 -9.19 30.62
CA LYS A 120 25.32 -9.92 29.54
C LYS A 120 24.89 -9.46 28.14
N ARG A 121 23.85 -8.64 28.03
CA ARG A 121 23.29 -8.20 26.75
C ARG A 121 23.96 -6.93 26.23
N SER A 122 23.76 -6.69 24.94
CA SER A 122 24.22 -5.47 24.29
C SER A 122 23.62 -4.22 24.94
N ARG A 123 24.41 -3.13 25.03
CA ARG A 123 23.91 -1.80 25.41
C ARG A 123 23.31 -1.04 24.24
N GLN A 124 23.63 -1.42 23.01
CA GLN A 124 23.02 -0.87 21.80
C GLN A 124 21.60 -1.44 21.64
N LEU A 125 20.61 -0.55 21.60
CA LEU A 125 19.18 -0.88 21.61
C LEU A 125 18.79 -1.90 20.54
N SER A 126 19.19 -1.70 19.28
CA SER A 126 18.87 -2.63 18.19
C SER A 126 19.39 -4.04 18.42
N GLN A 127 20.63 -4.16 18.90
CA GLN A 127 21.22 -5.46 19.16
C GLN A 127 20.63 -6.12 20.41
N TYR A 128 20.28 -5.33 21.42
CA TYR A 128 19.53 -5.81 22.58
C TYR A 128 18.17 -6.39 22.15
N LEU A 129 17.37 -5.64 21.40
CA LEU A 129 16.03 -6.07 20.96
C LEU A 129 16.09 -7.29 20.02
N ASN A 130 17.15 -7.40 19.21
CA ASN A 130 17.40 -8.57 18.38
C ASN A 130 17.72 -9.81 19.25
N GLN A 131 18.62 -9.68 20.24
CA GLN A 131 18.99 -10.75 21.17
C GLN A 131 17.83 -11.24 22.06
N THR A 132 16.84 -10.38 22.31
CA THR A 132 15.65 -10.72 23.11
C THR A 132 14.49 -11.22 22.26
N GLY A 133 14.60 -11.11 20.92
CA GLY A 133 13.55 -11.52 19.99
C GLY A 133 12.36 -10.58 19.94
N ILE A 134 12.39 -9.42 20.62
CA ILE A 134 11.34 -8.40 20.58
C ILE A 134 11.23 -7.82 19.17
N SER A 135 12.37 -7.44 18.59
CA SER A 135 12.42 -6.83 17.27
C SER A 135 13.59 -7.43 16.49
N LYS A 136 13.28 -8.00 15.32
CA LYS A 136 14.27 -8.53 14.40
C LYS A 136 14.35 -7.61 13.19
N ASP A 137 15.54 -7.48 12.63
CA ASP A 137 15.78 -6.78 11.37
C ASP A 137 15.48 -5.25 11.40
N VAL A 138 15.42 -4.63 12.60
CA VAL A 138 15.18 -3.20 12.80
C VAL A 138 16.40 -2.49 13.40
N MET A 139 16.75 -1.35 12.84
CA MET A 139 17.79 -0.45 13.34
C MET A 139 17.15 0.82 13.93
N PHE A 140 17.52 1.17 15.16
CA PHE A 140 17.21 2.45 15.79
C PHE A 140 18.45 3.33 15.67
N VAL A 141 18.32 4.47 15.02
CA VAL A 141 19.43 5.39 14.73
C VAL A 141 19.04 6.81 15.08
N GLU A 142 20.02 7.56 15.56
CA GLU A 142 19.99 9.01 15.61
C GLU A 142 20.75 9.53 14.38
N ILE A 143 20.13 10.43 13.62
CA ILE A 143 20.74 11.07 12.45
C ILE A 143 20.85 12.55 12.74
N HIS A 144 22.08 13.04 12.84
CA HIS A 144 22.36 14.46 13.12
C HIS A 144 22.30 15.28 11.83
N LEU A 145 21.17 15.91 11.56
CA LEU A 145 20.91 16.63 10.31
C LEU A 145 21.75 17.92 10.14
N SER A 146 22.29 18.47 11.23
CA SER A 146 23.10 19.70 11.22
C SER A 146 24.60 19.48 11.07
N GLU A 147 25.09 18.25 11.26
CA GLU A 147 26.53 17.95 11.37
C GLU A 147 27.19 17.69 10.01
N ALA A 148 26.40 17.42 8.96
CA ALA A 148 26.89 16.99 7.66
C ALA A 148 25.93 17.40 6.55
N SER A 149 26.44 17.47 5.31
CA SER A 149 25.59 17.67 4.13
C SER A 149 24.67 16.47 3.90
N THR A 150 23.60 16.64 3.13
CA THR A 150 22.70 15.54 2.73
C THR A 150 23.48 14.42 2.04
N GLU A 151 24.42 14.77 1.16
CA GLU A 151 25.27 13.85 0.41
C GLU A 151 26.17 13.03 1.35
N ASP A 152 26.79 13.69 2.34
CA ASP A 152 27.64 13.02 3.32
C ASP A 152 26.82 12.07 4.21
N ILE A 153 25.64 12.48 4.67
CA ILE A 153 24.72 11.62 5.42
C ILE A 153 24.38 10.37 4.61
N ILE A 154 24.03 10.55 3.33
CA ILE A 154 23.72 9.45 2.42
C ILE A 154 24.93 8.51 2.27
N GLU A 155 26.15 9.03 2.11
CA GLU A 155 27.35 8.22 1.91
C GLU A 155 27.73 7.42 3.17
N HIS A 156 27.58 8.03 4.34
CA HIS A 156 27.73 7.34 5.61
C HIS A 156 26.69 6.20 5.76
N LEU A 157 25.41 6.47 5.47
CA LEU A 157 24.35 5.46 5.53
C LEU A 157 24.59 4.32 4.53
N LYS A 158 25.02 4.61 3.30
CA LYS A 158 25.38 3.59 2.30
C LYS A 158 26.47 2.64 2.82
N THR A 159 27.44 3.16 3.55
CA THR A 159 28.52 2.35 4.13
C THR A 159 28.08 1.57 5.37
N MET A 160 27.25 2.18 6.23
CA MET A 160 26.85 1.59 7.51
C MET A 160 25.74 0.56 7.38
N ILE A 161 24.74 0.77 6.53
CA ILE A 161 23.58 -0.13 6.38
C ILE A 161 24.01 -1.59 6.08
N PRO A 162 24.95 -1.87 5.14
CA PRO A 162 25.43 -3.23 4.92
C PRO A 162 26.10 -3.84 6.15
N ARG A 163 26.83 -3.04 6.95
CA ARG A 163 27.48 -3.50 8.18
C ARG A 163 26.46 -3.84 9.24
N TRP A 164 25.47 -2.96 9.47
CA TRP A 164 24.38 -3.22 10.42
C TRP A 164 23.58 -4.47 10.05
N LYS A 165 23.29 -4.69 8.76
CA LYS A 165 22.65 -5.93 8.30
C LYS A 165 23.45 -7.17 8.67
N LYS A 166 24.78 -7.14 8.49
CA LYS A 166 25.68 -8.24 8.86
C LYS A 166 25.72 -8.46 10.38
N GLU A 167 25.87 -7.37 11.15
CA GLU A 167 26.00 -7.39 12.61
C GLU A 167 24.72 -7.87 13.30
N LEU A 168 23.55 -7.44 12.82
CA LEU A 168 22.24 -7.87 13.31
C LEU A 168 21.79 -9.21 12.71
N LYS A 169 22.62 -9.83 11.86
CA LYS A 169 22.33 -11.10 11.17
C LYS A 169 20.99 -11.06 10.42
N VAL A 170 20.71 -9.92 9.78
CA VAL A 170 19.50 -9.70 9.01
C VAL A 170 19.46 -10.69 7.85
N ARG A 171 18.32 -11.35 7.68
CA ARG A 171 18.14 -12.26 6.55
C ARG A 171 18.30 -11.50 5.24
N PRO A 172 18.99 -12.06 4.23
CA PRO A 172 19.06 -11.45 2.91
C PRO A 172 17.66 -11.12 2.42
N HIS A 173 17.50 -9.92 1.85
CA HIS A 173 16.25 -9.54 1.23
C HIS A 173 16.06 -10.41 -0.01
N GLU A 174 15.00 -11.23 -0.04
CA GLU A 174 14.60 -11.89 -1.28
C GLU A 174 14.25 -10.82 -2.32
N GLU A 175 14.73 -10.98 -3.54
CA GLU A 175 14.33 -10.09 -4.62
C GLU A 175 12.80 -10.08 -4.72
N ARG A 176 12.22 -8.87 -4.84
CA ARG A 176 10.78 -8.76 -4.96
C ARG A 176 10.31 -9.51 -6.19
N GLY A 177 9.39 -10.45 -6.00
CA GLY A 177 8.73 -11.17 -7.09
C GLY A 177 7.85 -10.27 -7.97
N TYR A 178 7.58 -9.02 -7.55
CA TYR A 178 6.81 -8.04 -8.32
C TYR A 178 7.51 -6.68 -8.38
N ARG A 179 7.51 -6.07 -9.58
CA ARG A 179 8.01 -4.71 -9.82
C ARG A 179 6.90 -3.86 -10.44
N PHE A 180 6.47 -2.87 -9.68
CA PHE A 180 5.52 -1.85 -10.12
C PHE A 180 6.25 -0.80 -10.95
N GLY A 181 5.79 -0.56 -12.17
CA GLY A 181 6.34 0.44 -13.09
C GLY A 181 5.26 1.29 -13.75
N VAL A 182 5.66 2.11 -14.73
CA VAL A 182 4.75 3.00 -15.48
C VAL A 182 3.67 2.19 -16.22
N GLY A 183 4.04 1.04 -16.80
CA GLY A 183 3.08 0.10 -17.38
C GLY A 183 2.06 -0.40 -16.36
N THR A 184 2.45 -0.60 -15.10
CA THR A 184 1.52 -1.04 -14.05
C THR A 184 0.52 0.05 -13.68
N ILE A 185 0.92 1.31 -13.52
CA ILE A 185 -0.05 2.39 -13.24
C ILE A 185 -1.02 2.59 -14.42
N LYS A 186 -0.54 2.44 -15.67
CA LYS A 186 -1.43 2.38 -16.84
C LYS A 186 -2.45 1.24 -16.72
N LYS A 187 -2.02 0.05 -16.27
CA LYS A 187 -2.92 -1.09 -16.01
C LYS A 187 -3.91 -0.79 -14.88
N VAL A 188 -3.49 -0.15 -13.78
CA VAL A 188 -4.39 0.27 -12.70
C VAL A 188 -5.56 1.10 -13.25
N MET A 189 -5.25 2.05 -14.15
CA MET A 189 -6.24 2.91 -14.78
C MET A 189 -7.07 2.18 -15.84
N LYS A 190 -6.44 1.58 -16.85
CA LYS A 190 -7.14 0.93 -17.98
C LYS A 190 -7.96 -0.29 -17.56
N TYR A 191 -7.54 -1.02 -16.52
CA TYR A 191 -8.11 -2.32 -16.17
C TYR A 191 -9.20 -2.18 -15.10
N ASN A 192 -9.62 -0.94 -14.81
CA ASN A 192 -10.60 -0.64 -13.77
C ASN A 192 -10.27 -1.32 -12.43
N LEU A 193 -8.97 -1.35 -12.05
CA LEU A 193 -8.54 -2.07 -10.84
C LEU A 193 -9.11 -1.46 -9.57
N ILE A 194 -9.21 -0.12 -9.49
CA ILE A 194 -9.81 0.57 -8.34
C ILE A 194 -11.30 0.18 -8.18
N PRO A 195 -12.15 0.28 -9.21
CA PRO A 195 -13.51 -0.28 -9.17
C PRO A 195 -13.55 -1.77 -8.81
N MET A 196 -12.59 -2.57 -9.30
CA MET A 196 -12.50 -3.99 -8.98
C MET A 196 -12.15 -4.22 -7.50
N PHE A 197 -11.30 -3.40 -6.89
CA PHE A 197 -10.99 -3.47 -5.46
C PHE A 197 -12.23 -3.28 -4.61
N ASP A 198 -13.10 -2.37 -5.01
CA ASP A 198 -14.35 -2.07 -4.31
C ASP A 198 -15.34 -3.23 -4.38
N LEU A 199 -15.43 -3.87 -5.56
CA LEU A 199 -16.21 -5.10 -5.72
C LEU A 199 -15.63 -6.25 -4.88
N MET A 200 -14.30 -6.42 -4.84
CA MET A 200 -13.62 -7.42 -4.01
C MET A 200 -13.79 -7.16 -2.51
N PHE A 201 -13.79 -5.90 -2.08
CA PHE A 201 -14.10 -5.50 -0.71
C PHE A 201 -15.53 -5.93 -0.36
N TRP A 202 -16.50 -5.63 -1.23
CA TRP A 202 -17.88 -6.06 -1.05
C TRP A 202 -18.00 -7.59 -0.98
N GLU A 203 -17.31 -8.34 -1.86
CA GLU A 203 -17.31 -9.81 -1.83
C GLU A 203 -16.85 -10.35 -0.47
N LYS A 204 -15.76 -9.79 0.04
CA LYS A 204 -15.15 -10.23 1.31
C LYS A 204 -16.07 -9.94 2.49
N LYS A 205 -16.64 -8.73 2.55
CA LYS A 205 -17.57 -8.35 3.62
C LYS A 205 -18.83 -9.23 3.62
N ASN A 206 -19.39 -9.52 2.45
CA ASN A 206 -20.63 -10.27 2.32
C ASN A 206 -20.41 -11.80 2.22
N ASN A 207 -19.17 -12.26 2.34
CA ASN A 207 -18.75 -13.64 2.12
C ASN A 207 -19.41 -14.26 0.86
N THR A 208 -19.44 -13.49 -0.23
CA THR A 208 -20.17 -13.83 -1.46
C THR A 208 -19.31 -13.49 -2.67
N LYS A 209 -19.19 -14.43 -3.62
CA LYS A 209 -18.38 -14.26 -4.83
C LYS A 209 -19.21 -13.77 -6.02
N ILE A 210 -18.69 -12.77 -6.72
CA ILE A 210 -19.15 -12.26 -8.01
C ILE A 210 -18.45 -13.08 -9.10
N GLY A 211 -19.23 -13.81 -9.91
CA GLY A 211 -18.66 -14.57 -11.02
C GLY A 211 -18.02 -13.66 -12.07
N ILE A 212 -16.95 -14.12 -12.73
CA ILE A 212 -16.15 -13.33 -13.68
C ILE A 212 -17.01 -12.73 -14.82
N ALA A 213 -17.99 -13.47 -15.35
CA ALA A 213 -18.94 -12.94 -16.32
C ALA A 213 -19.72 -11.70 -15.81
N LEU A 214 -20.16 -11.71 -14.55
CA LEU A 214 -20.85 -10.57 -13.96
C LEU A 214 -19.88 -9.43 -13.65
N LEU A 215 -18.70 -9.75 -13.11
CA LEU A 215 -17.63 -8.79 -12.84
C LEU A 215 -17.25 -8.01 -14.11
N THR A 216 -17.04 -8.72 -15.22
CA THR A 216 -16.71 -8.15 -16.52
C THR A 216 -17.80 -7.18 -16.98
N ARG A 217 -19.07 -7.58 -16.88
CA ARG A 217 -20.21 -6.73 -17.26
C ARG A 217 -20.34 -5.46 -16.39
N LEU A 218 -20.00 -5.56 -15.11
CA LEU A 218 -20.02 -4.42 -14.19
C LEU A 218 -18.89 -3.44 -14.50
N LEU A 219 -17.67 -3.95 -14.73
CA LEU A 219 -16.48 -3.12 -14.98
C LEU A 219 -16.41 -2.56 -16.40
N TYR A 220 -17.01 -3.24 -17.38
CA TYR A 220 -16.94 -2.87 -18.80
C TYR A 220 -18.32 -2.91 -19.44
N PRO A 221 -19.27 -2.05 -19.01
CA PRO A 221 -20.63 -2.04 -19.53
C PRO A 221 -20.71 -1.50 -20.97
N HIS A 222 -19.73 -0.71 -21.41
CA HIS A 222 -19.66 -0.09 -22.73
C HIS A 222 -18.72 -0.86 -23.67
N LEU A 223 -19.25 -1.89 -24.34
CA LEU A 223 -18.50 -2.77 -25.24
C LEU A 223 -17.91 -2.10 -26.51
N ILE A 224 -18.12 -0.80 -26.71
CA ILE A 224 -17.77 -0.06 -27.95
C ILE A 224 -16.66 1.00 -27.70
N SER A 225 -16.19 1.19 -26.46
CA SER A 225 -15.07 2.09 -26.18
C SER A 225 -13.70 1.42 -26.43
N GLU A 226 -12.65 2.22 -26.60
CA GLU A 226 -11.26 1.80 -26.87
C GLU A 226 -10.65 0.85 -25.80
N ASN A 227 -11.35 0.55 -24.71
CA ASN A 227 -10.95 -0.33 -23.60
C ASN A 227 -11.81 -1.61 -23.49
N ASN A 228 -12.23 -2.20 -24.62
CA ASN A 228 -13.08 -3.38 -24.59
C ASN A 228 -12.34 -4.60 -23.99
N ARG A 229 -12.80 -5.10 -22.84
CA ARG A 229 -12.23 -6.26 -22.15
C ARG A 229 -13.18 -7.45 -22.16
N SER A 230 -12.69 -8.57 -22.67
CA SER A 230 -13.44 -9.83 -22.65
C SER A 230 -13.40 -10.51 -21.29
N GLU A 231 -14.34 -11.42 -21.04
CA GLU A 231 -14.37 -12.23 -19.80
C GLU A 231 -13.06 -13.00 -19.60
N GLY A 232 -12.46 -13.52 -20.68
CA GLY A 232 -11.17 -14.21 -20.64
C GLY A 232 -10.03 -13.30 -20.21
N MET A 233 -9.97 -12.08 -20.76
CA MET A 233 -8.98 -11.07 -20.36
C MET A 233 -9.11 -10.71 -18.88
N VAL A 234 -10.34 -10.47 -18.38
CA VAL A 234 -10.57 -10.17 -16.96
C VAL A 234 -10.13 -11.33 -16.08
N LYS A 235 -10.46 -12.56 -16.47
CA LYS A 235 -10.09 -13.77 -15.73
C LYS A 235 -8.59 -14.00 -15.65
N ASP A 236 -7.90 -13.83 -16.79
CA ASP A 236 -6.51 -14.28 -16.94
C ASP A 236 -5.50 -13.17 -16.61
N THR A 237 -5.92 -11.89 -16.63
CA THR A 237 -5.01 -10.75 -16.41
C THR A 237 -5.48 -9.79 -15.32
N ASP A 238 -6.67 -9.21 -15.43
CA ASP A 238 -7.10 -8.09 -14.56
C ASP A 238 -7.36 -8.54 -13.13
N TYR A 239 -8.14 -9.61 -12.98
CA TYR A 239 -8.51 -10.14 -11.67
C TYR A 239 -7.30 -10.71 -10.91
N PRO A 240 -6.38 -11.50 -11.53
CA PRO A 240 -5.14 -11.91 -10.87
C PRO A 240 -4.28 -10.73 -10.42
N LEU A 241 -4.18 -9.67 -11.24
CA LEU A 241 -3.46 -8.46 -10.87
C LEU A 241 -4.10 -7.78 -9.65
N ALA A 242 -5.42 -7.65 -9.63
CA ALA A 242 -6.13 -7.07 -8.50
C ALA A 242 -5.96 -7.90 -7.21
N VAL A 243 -6.04 -9.23 -7.31
CA VAL A 243 -5.75 -10.15 -6.20
C VAL A 243 -4.32 -9.97 -5.69
N GLY A 244 -3.35 -9.78 -6.59
CA GLY A 244 -1.97 -9.43 -6.25
C GLY A 244 -1.88 -8.23 -5.32
N PHE A 245 -2.49 -7.09 -5.69
CA PHE A 245 -2.54 -5.89 -4.86
C PHE A 245 -3.19 -6.16 -3.49
N MET A 246 -4.32 -6.87 -3.49
CA MET A 246 -5.14 -7.06 -2.29
C MET A 246 -4.55 -8.05 -1.28
N THR A 247 -3.68 -8.96 -1.72
CA THR A 247 -3.24 -10.10 -0.87
C THR A 247 -1.73 -10.20 -0.71
N ASN A 248 -0.93 -9.55 -1.57
CA ASN A 248 0.52 -9.64 -1.54
C ASN A 248 1.16 -8.28 -1.25
N GLN A 249 1.74 -8.15 -0.06
CA GLN A 249 2.41 -6.94 0.42
C GLN A 249 3.55 -6.44 -0.49
N SER A 250 4.14 -7.31 -1.32
CA SER A 250 5.16 -6.87 -2.29
C SER A 250 4.62 -5.88 -3.32
N TYR A 251 3.33 -5.94 -3.67
CA TYR A 251 2.70 -5.02 -4.63
C TYR A 251 2.64 -3.60 -4.06
N ILE A 252 2.17 -3.43 -2.83
CA ILE A 252 2.09 -2.12 -2.16
C ILE A 252 3.49 -1.58 -1.85
N LYS A 253 4.42 -2.41 -1.40
CA LYS A 253 5.81 -1.99 -1.21
C LYS A 253 6.44 -1.52 -2.52
N SER A 254 6.20 -2.24 -3.62
CA SER A 254 6.72 -1.82 -4.93
C SER A 254 6.04 -0.56 -5.46
N LEU A 255 4.77 -0.32 -5.14
CA LEU A 255 4.10 0.94 -5.42
C LEU A 255 4.69 2.10 -4.60
N GLY A 256 5.01 1.87 -3.32
CA GLY A 256 5.72 2.85 -2.49
C GLY A 256 7.10 3.23 -3.06
N ASP A 257 7.88 2.24 -3.51
CA ASP A 257 9.13 2.48 -4.24
C ASP A 257 8.92 3.32 -5.51
N PHE A 258 7.86 3.03 -6.26
CA PHE A 258 7.53 3.76 -7.48
C PHE A 258 7.28 5.24 -7.19
N ILE A 259 6.53 5.56 -6.12
CA ILE A 259 6.30 6.96 -5.72
C ILE A 259 7.59 7.66 -5.33
N VAL A 260 8.47 7.00 -4.56
CA VAL A 260 9.79 7.58 -4.21
C VAL A 260 10.65 7.80 -5.45
N LYS A 261 10.62 6.87 -6.42
CA LYS A 261 11.39 6.97 -7.66
C LYS A 261 10.97 8.18 -8.50
N TYR A 262 9.68 8.50 -8.51
CA TYR A 262 9.10 9.58 -9.31
C TYR A 262 8.60 10.75 -8.43
N ASP A 263 9.26 11.00 -7.30
CA ASP A 263 8.81 11.99 -6.30
C ASP A 263 8.66 13.40 -6.89
N SER A 264 9.52 13.79 -7.85
CA SER A 264 9.44 15.09 -8.54
C SER A 264 8.20 15.27 -9.42
N ASP A 265 7.60 14.15 -9.86
CA ASP A 265 6.53 14.15 -10.87
C ASP A 265 5.23 13.57 -10.31
N ARG A 266 5.18 13.26 -9.01
CA ARG A 266 4.02 12.61 -8.37
C ARG A 266 2.75 13.49 -8.41
N ASP A 267 2.92 14.80 -8.55
CA ASP A 267 1.84 15.79 -8.65
C ASP A 267 1.29 15.92 -10.07
N TRP A 268 1.90 15.26 -11.06
CA TRP A 268 1.39 15.28 -12.43
C TRP A 268 0.09 14.49 -12.53
N LYS A 269 -0.82 14.95 -13.40
CA LYS A 269 -2.01 14.17 -13.78
C LYS A 269 -1.58 12.80 -14.30
N VAL A 270 -2.25 11.74 -13.85
CA VAL A 270 -1.82 10.35 -14.06
C VAL A 270 -1.63 10.03 -15.55
N TRP A 271 -2.53 10.51 -16.42
CA TRP A 271 -2.40 10.28 -17.87
C TRP A 271 -1.28 11.09 -18.51
N SER A 272 -1.04 12.32 -18.07
CA SER A 272 0.12 13.11 -18.54
C SER A 272 1.43 12.42 -18.16
N PHE A 273 1.51 11.89 -16.94
CA PHE A 273 2.65 11.09 -16.47
C PHE A 273 2.84 9.82 -17.31
N ILE A 274 1.78 9.04 -17.51
CA ILE A 274 1.83 7.80 -18.30
C ILE A 274 2.30 8.09 -19.73
N ASN A 275 1.72 9.09 -20.39
CA ASN A 275 2.03 9.40 -21.78
C ASN A 275 3.46 9.92 -21.95
N TYR A 276 4.00 10.64 -20.96
CA TYR A 276 5.38 11.11 -20.98
C TYR A 276 6.39 9.97 -20.81
N TYR A 277 6.14 9.06 -19.86
CA TYR A 277 7.08 8.00 -19.51
C TYR A 277 6.87 6.69 -20.28
N LEU A 278 5.79 6.55 -21.03
CA LEU A 278 5.48 5.36 -21.82
C LEU A 278 4.83 5.80 -23.15
N PRO A 279 5.65 6.30 -24.10
CA PRO A 279 5.17 6.76 -25.41
C PRO A 279 4.52 5.64 -26.22
N GLU A 280 3.67 6.00 -27.19
CA GLU A 280 2.78 5.07 -27.93
C GLU A 280 3.49 3.85 -28.54
N ASP A 281 4.75 3.97 -28.97
CA ASP A 281 5.51 2.87 -29.58
C ASP A 281 5.83 1.72 -28.59
N GLU A 282 5.89 2.00 -27.27
CA GLU A 282 6.08 0.99 -26.22
C GLU A 282 4.76 0.49 -25.60
N GLN A 283 3.62 1.03 -26.07
CA GLN A 283 2.29 0.70 -25.55
C GLN A 283 1.73 -0.61 -26.13
N GLU A 284 2.07 -0.94 -27.38
CA GLU A 284 1.57 -2.14 -28.08
C GLU A 284 2.32 -3.43 -27.70
N GLU A 285 3.57 -3.35 -27.25
CA GLU A 285 4.37 -4.54 -26.89
C GLU A 285 3.99 -5.15 -25.54
N GLN A 286 3.32 -4.41 -24.65
CA GLN A 286 2.90 -4.89 -23.32
C GLN A 286 1.45 -5.42 -23.28
N GLU A 287 0.72 -5.33 -24.40
CA GLU A 287 -0.65 -5.81 -24.58
C GLU A 287 -0.74 -7.16 -25.33
N LYS A 288 0.40 -7.72 -25.77
CA LYS A 288 0.54 -9.10 -26.31
C LYS A 288 1.00 -10.09 -25.24
#